data_AF-A0A3D0DJ93-F1
#
_entry.id   AF-A0A3D0DJ93-F1
#
_cell.length_a   1.000
_cell.length_b   1.000
_cell.length_c   1.000
_cell.angle_alpha   90.00
_cell.angle_beta   90.00
_cell.angle_gamma   90.00
#
_symmetry.space_group_name_H-M   'P 1'
#
loop_
_entity.id
_entity.type
_entity.pdbx_description
1 polymer ?
#
loop_
_entity_poly.entity_id
_entity_poly.type
_entity_poly.pdbx_seq_one_letter_code
_entity_poly.pdbx_strand_id
1 'polypeptide(L)' 'MAQKYNIGDIAYIVESNRFIKEVMIKKYAGGSYIIKFMDTGGGIRVHESRLFASVDEAKASIK' A
#
# COMPACT_ATOMS: atom_id res chain seq x y z
N MET A 1 18.71 -2.19 3.62
CA MET A 1 17.53 -1.36 3.28
C MET A 1 16.55 -1.50 4.43
N ALA A 2 16.14 -0.38 5.02
CA ALA A 2 15.13 -0.40 6.08
C ALA A 2 13.73 -0.54 5.45
N GLN A 3 12.89 -1.38 6.03
CA GLN A 3 11.48 -1.44 5.64
C GLN A 3 10.80 -0.11 6.02
N LYS A 4 10.06 0.50 5.09
CA LYS A 4 9.28 1.74 5.31
C LYS A 4 8.06 1.52 6.22
N TYR A 5 7.41 0.37 6.09
CA TYR A 5 6.23 -0.04 6.87
C TYR A 5 6.48 -1.35 7.60
N ASN A 6 5.84 -1.53 8.75
CA ASN A 6 5.84 -2.75 9.55
C ASN A 6 4.66 -3.66 9.22
N ILE A 7 4.76 -4.94 9.61
CA ILE A 7 3.65 -5.89 9.46
C ILE A 7 2.53 -5.47 10.41
N GLY A 8 1.31 -5.36 9.90
CA GLY A 8 0.13 -4.88 10.62
C GLY A 8 -0.20 -3.41 10.37
N ASP A 9 0.73 -2.63 9.82
CA ASP A 9 0.49 -1.22 9.51
C ASP A 9 -0.58 -1.07 8.43
N ILE A 10 -1.29 0.06 8.51
CA ILE A 10 -2.22 0.51 7.46
C ILE A 10 -1.46 1.42 6.51
N ALA A 11 -1.67 1.19 5.22
CA ALA A 11 -1.17 2.02 4.14
C ALA A 11 -2.26 2.22 3.08
N TYR A 12 -1.99 3.08 2.11
CA TYR A 12 -2.90 3.37 1.02
C TYR A 12 -2.24 3.08 -0.32
N ILE A 13 -3.02 2.57 -1.27
CA ILE A 13 -2.60 2.43 -2.67
C ILE A 13 -3.56 3.18 -3.59
N VAL A 14 -3.05 3.56 -4.77
CA VAL A 14 -3.89 4.06 -5.86
C VAL A 14 -4.08 2.95 -6.89
N GLU A 15 -5.33 2.53 -7.07
CA GLU A 15 -5.76 1.57 -8.08
C GLU A 15 -6.29 2.30 -9.32
N SER A 16 -5.81 1.90 -10.50
CA SER A 16 -6.21 2.47 -11.80
C SER A 16 -6.08 4.00 -11.90
N ASN A 17 -5.11 4.60 -11.16
CA ASN A 17 -4.93 6.06 -11.04
C ASN A 17 -6.20 6.84 -10.65
N ARG A 18 -7.16 6.19 -9.99
CA ARG A 18 -8.47 6.79 -9.71
C ARG A 18 -8.98 6.50 -8.31
N PHE A 19 -8.76 5.28 -7.82
CA PHE A 19 -9.34 4.83 -6.57
C PHE A 19 -8.25 4.68 -5.52
N ILE A 20 -8.46 5.28 -4.35
CA ILE A 20 -7.56 5.10 -3.20
C ILE A 20 -8.15 3.98 -2.34
N LYS A 21 -7.34 2.96 -2.07
CA LYS A 21 -7.74 1.84 -1.23
C LYS A 21 -6.85 1.73 -0.01
N GLU A 22 -7.50 1.48 1.13
CA GLU A 22 -6.85 1.15 2.38
C GLU A 22 -6.42 -0.33 2.37
N VAL A 23 -5.17 -0.57 2.78
CA VAL A 23 -4.55 -1.88 2.78
C VAL A 23 -3.75 -2.10 4.06
N MET A 24 -3.66 -3.35 4.49
CA MET A 24 -2.83 -3.76 5.62
C MET A 24 -1.57 -4.47 5.15
N ILE A 25 -0.42 -4.09 5.70
CA ILE A 25 0.85 -4.75 5.43
C ILE A 25 0.85 -6.15 6.08
N LYS A 26 1.14 -7.18 5.28
CA LYS A 26 1.25 -8.57 5.75
C LYS A 26 2.67 -9.10 5.76
N LYS A 27 3.51 -8.65 4.82
CA LYS A 27 4.90 -9.09 4.72
C LYS A 27 5.74 -8.05 3.98
N TYR A 28 7.00 -7.94 4.36
CA TYR A 28 8.03 -7.25 3.58
C TYR A 28 9.02 -8.24 2.99
N ALA A 29 9.42 -8.04 1.74
CA ALA A 29 10.45 -8.82 1.07
C ALA A 29 11.15 -7.97 -0.01
N GLY A 30 12.40 -7.59 0.24
CA GLY A 30 13.29 -7.00 -0.77
C GLY A 30 12.73 -5.75 -1.49
N GLY A 31 12.24 -4.75 -0.75
CA GLY A 31 11.67 -3.52 -1.33
C GLY A 31 10.21 -3.65 -1.80
N SER A 32 9.61 -4.83 -1.66
CA SER A 32 8.19 -5.05 -1.94
C SER A 32 7.43 -5.49 -0.69
N TYR A 33 6.13 -5.23 -0.71
CA TYR A 33 5.20 -5.59 0.34
C TYR A 33 4.12 -6.53 -0.19
N ILE A 34 3.76 -7.53 0.61
CA ILE A 34 2.48 -8.22 0.45
C ILE A 34 1.47 -7.45 1.30
N ILE A 35 0.44 -6.96 0.62
CA ILE A 35 -0.65 -6.20 1.22
C ILE A 35 -1.94 -6.98 1.15
N LYS A 36 -2.83 -6.73 2.11
CA LYS A 36 -4.20 -7.25 2.11
C LYS A 36 -5.17 -6.08 2.00
N PHE A 37 -6.07 -6.14 1.03
CA PHE A 37 -7.16 -5.19 0.89
C PHE A 37 -8.16 -5.34 2.03
N MET A 38 -8.54 -4.22 2.64
CA MET A 38 -9.48 -4.23 3.77
C MET A 38 -10.93 -4.47 3.32
N ASP A 39 -11.28 -4.13 2.08
CA ASP A 39 -12.63 -4.23 1.52
C ASP A 39 -13.01 -5.66 1.09
N THR A 40 -12.11 -6.33 0.40
CA THR A 40 -12.34 -7.61 -0.29
C THR A 40 -11.59 -8.77 0.34
N GLY A 41 -10.61 -8.48 1.21
CA GLY A 41 -9.74 -9.48 1.81
C GLY A 41 -8.72 -10.09 0.85
N GLY A 42 -8.73 -9.73 -0.44
CA GLY A 42 -7.72 -10.13 -1.42
C GLY A 42 -6.34 -9.58 -1.06
N GLY A 43 -5.27 -10.21 -1.55
CA GLY A 43 -3.90 -9.77 -1.30
C GLY A 43 -3.05 -9.77 -2.55
N ILE A 44 -2.21 -8.75 -2.68
CA ILE A 44 -1.28 -8.59 -3.81
C ILE A 44 0.10 -8.21 -3.32
N ARG A 45 1.10 -8.37 -4.20
CA ARG A 45 2.46 -7.88 -3.98
C ARG A 45 2.63 -6.55 -4.71
N VAL A 46 3.15 -5.54 -4.03
CA VAL A 46 3.44 -4.21 -4.59
C VAL A 46 4.81 -3.71 -4.17
N HIS A 47 5.43 -2.88 -5.02
CA HIS A 47 6.65 -2.16 -4.68
C HIS A 47 6.36 -1.06 -3.65
N GLU A 48 7.32 -0.72 -2.80
CA GLU A 48 7.18 0.31 -1.76
C GLU A 48 6.74 1.68 -2.28
N SER A 49 7.12 2.02 -3.52
CA SER A 49 6.75 3.30 -4.15
C SER A 49 5.27 3.43 -4.47
N ARG A 50 4.49 2.34 -4.40
CA ARG A 50 3.04 2.36 -4.61
C ARG A 50 2.24 2.50 -3.30
N LEU A 51 2.93 2.53 -2.16
CA LEU A 51 2.33 2.66 -0.84
C LEU A 51 2.50 4.09 -0.32
N PHE A 52 1.39 4.65 0.14
CA PHE A 52 1.29 5.98 0.72
C PHE A 52 0.92 5.86 2.19
N ALA A 53 1.42 6.78 3.02
CA ALA A 53 1.14 6.79 4.46
C ALA A 53 -0.24 7.38 4.77
N SER A 54 -0.77 8.24 3.88
CA SER A 54 -2.08 8.87 4.03
C SER A 54 -2.87 8.91 2.73
N VAL A 55 -4.18 9.14 2.85
CA VAL A 55 -5.07 9.38 1.71
C VAL A 55 -4.64 10.64 0.93
N ASP A 56 -4.18 11.69 1.62
CA ASP A 56 -3.80 12.94 0.97
C ASP A 56 -2.53 12.78 0.13
N GLU A 57 -1.53 12.03 0.61
CA GLU A 57 -0.36 11.65 -0.18
C GLU A 57 -0.76 10.83 -1.41
N ALA A 58 -1.68 9.87 -1.25
CA ALA A 58 -2.19 9.06 -2.34
C ALA A 58 -2.93 9.93 -3.38
N LYS A 59 -3.77 10.87 -2.94
CA LYS A 59 -4.45 11.84 -3.84
C LYS A 59 -3.46 12.69 -4.62
N ALA A 60 -2.44 13.22 -3.95
CA ALA A 60 -1.40 14.04 -4.59
C ALA A 60 -0.58 13.28 -5.65
N SER A 61 -0.56 11.94 -5.59
CA SER A 61 0.11 11.10 -6.56
C SER A 61 -0.69 10.88 -7.85
N ILE A 62 -2.00 11.13 -7.84
CA ILE A 62 -2.87 11.04 -9.00
C ILE A 62 -2.64 12.28 -9.87
N LYS A 63 -2.30 12.08 -11.14
CA LYS A 63 -2.14 13.14 -12.14
C LYS A 63 -3.39 13.33 -12.99
#